data_AF-A0A8J7H3U4-F1
#
_entry.id   AF-A0A8J7H3U4-F1
#
_cell.length_a   1.000
_cell.length_b   1.000
_cell.length_c   1.000
_cell.angle_alpha   90.00
_cell.angle_beta   90.00
_cell.angle_gamma   90.00
#
_symmetry.space_group_name_H-M   'P 1'
#
loop_
_entity.id
_entity.type
_entity.pdbx_description
1 polymer ?
#
loop_
_entity_poly.entity_id
_entity_poly.type
_entity_poly.pdbx_seq_one_letter_code
_entity_poly.pdbx_strand_id
1 'polypeptide(L)'
;MQNNKPKNNFNVNFKPIISLLIGLTFFSMILIVTLYSVSKDTKPTGRTKKIVSKEASSEENTVTDFGQYDSQMMAVIQEIDLLEKEITLFNVETRETTELSYSGGSNITDKYGQVITMGQLSVGTMVDVGYLKDIYKLIQMQISDKAWEYIGVNNLSIDPLSKIMKIASTKYKYTDELIILDGDEFVPVTHIAEQDELTIRGVGETIWSITITRGHGTVRLIDYEAFLGGNITVGYEAMQQITEDLSITVREGNFNLTVENGKYSGTKNITVERNKETLVSLNDLGPGALERGWVTFEITPFGADLFIDGQLTSYANPIELTYKEHKIEVALGGYTTYKGILIVDKEGVNIKIDLPEAESRDPAKVVETPQTNTQPEVEYNDWDVNLPQEGITQPDTEEEAYMIDDEHTIFVQNPIGASVYLNGDFLGISPGRFPKIIGSHVITFIKDGYVTQSYTIEVADDGLDTYISMPDLENIE
;
A
#
# COMPACT_ATOMS: atom_id res chain seq x y z
N MET A 1 19.23 59.91 4.57
CA MET A 1 19.41 58.70 5.40
C MET A 1 18.47 57.64 4.85
N GLN A 2 19.05 56.62 4.22
CA GLN A 2 18.35 55.58 3.45
C GLN A 2 17.74 54.53 4.38
N ASN A 3 16.49 54.15 4.09
CA ASN A 3 15.82 52.98 4.65
C ASN A 3 16.30 51.72 3.93
N ASN A 4 17.06 50.87 4.64
CA ASN A 4 17.41 49.52 4.20
C ASN A 4 16.28 48.54 4.56
N LYS A 5 15.52 48.11 3.55
CA LYS A 5 14.79 46.84 3.59
C LYS A 5 15.74 45.74 3.08
N PRO A 6 15.90 44.60 3.76
CA PRO A 6 16.54 43.44 3.15
C PRO A 6 15.61 42.84 2.09
N LYS A 7 16.09 42.78 0.84
CA LYS A 7 15.51 41.96 -0.24
C LYS A 7 15.99 40.53 -0.03
N ASN A 8 15.12 39.63 0.43
CA ASN A 8 15.33 38.19 0.27
C ASN A 8 15.01 37.83 -1.17
N ASN A 9 16.05 37.72 -2.01
CA ASN A 9 15.96 37.07 -3.31
C ASN A 9 15.98 35.55 -3.07
N PHE A 10 14.81 34.92 -3.04
CA PHE A 10 14.72 33.47 -3.27
C PHE A 10 14.94 33.21 -4.76
N ASN A 11 16.17 32.89 -5.13
CA ASN A 11 16.49 32.33 -6.45
C ASN A 11 16.09 30.84 -6.43
N VAL A 12 14.89 30.54 -6.91
CA VAL A 12 14.47 29.17 -7.19
C VAL A 12 15.08 28.76 -8.54
N ASN A 13 16.16 27.98 -8.51
CA ASN A 13 16.71 27.35 -9.71
C ASN A 13 15.85 26.13 -10.08
N PHE A 14 14.92 26.31 -11.01
CA PHE A 14 14.28 25.18 -11.70
C PHE A 14 15.28 24.60 -12.71
N LYS A 15 15.94 23.49 -12.36
CA LYS A 15 16.54 22.59 -13.37
C LYS A 15 15.47 21.56 -13.78
N PRO A 16 15.24 21.33 -15.08
CA PRO A 16 14.32 20.30 -15.54
C PRO A 16 14.96 18.92 -15.35
N ILE A 17 14.28 18.02 -14.65
CA ILE A 17 14.63 16.60 -14.56
C ILE A 17 14.28 15.98 -15.93
N ILE A 18 15.33 15.65 -16.69
CA ILE A 18 15.27 14.89 -17.94
C ILE A 18 15.96 13.55 -17.68
N SER A 19 15.18 12.57 -17.23
CA SER A 19 15.43 11.13 -17.28
C SER A 19 14.09 10.50 -16.91
N LEU A 20 13.46 9.58 -17.63
CA LEU A 20 13.97 8.32 -18.13
C LEU A 20 13.03 7.88 -19.29
N LEU A 21 13.42 8.15 -20.53
CA LEU A 21 12.71 7.72 -21.74
C LEU A 21 13.63 6.79 -22.53
N ILE A 22 13.98 5.65 -21.93
CA ILE A 22 14.77 4.59 -22.56
C ILE A 22 14.14 3.25 -22.19
N GLY A 23 13.02 2.95 -22.86
CA GLY A 23 12.29 1.69 -22.71
C GLY A 23 11.19 1.51 -23.76
N LEU A 24 11.27 2.23 -24.88
CA LEU A 24 10.17 2.31 -25.87
C LEU A 24 10.64 2.37 -27.32
N THR A 25 11.80 1.78 -27.63
CA THR A 25 12.33 1.69 -29.01
C THR A 25 12.66 0.28 -29.50
N PHE A 26 12.45 -0.76 -28.68
CA PHE A 26 12.67 -2.15 -29.10
C PHE A 26 11.41 -2.95 -29.48
N PHE A 27 10.21 -2.37 -29.37
CA PHE A 27 8.95 -3.06 -29.73
C PHE A 27 8.35 -2.63 -31.08
N SER A 28 8.95 -1.67 -31.80
CA SER A 28 8.46 -1.20 -33.11
C SER A 28 9.16 -1.86 -34.32
N MET A 29 9.98 -2.89 -34.11
CA MET A 29 10.78 -3.53 -35.18
C MET A 29 10.39 -4.99 -35.49
N ILE A 30 9.15 -5.41 -35.20
CA ILE A 30 8.63 -6.76 -35.56
C ILE A 30 7.32 -6.70 -36.40
N LEU A 31 6.82 -5.51 -36.77
CA LEU A 31 5.57 -5.38 -37.56
C LEU A 31 5.75 -4.87 -39.00
N ILE A 32 6.91 -5.10 -39.64
CA ILE A 32 7.14 -4.75 -41.05
C ILE A 32 7.85 -5.89 -41.81
N VAL A 33 7.31 -7.11 -41.78
CA VAL A 33 7.64 -8.16 -42.79
C VAL A 33 6.45 -9.13 -42.95
N THR A 34 5.32 -8.71 -43.54
CA THR A 34 4.36 -9.66 -44.17
C THR A 34 3.52 -9.10 -45.33
N LEU A 35 3.65 -7.84 -45.73
CA LEU A 35 2.91 -7.30 -46.87
C LEU A 35 3.81 -7.06 -48.08
N TYR A 36 4.24 -8.15 -48.74
CA TYR A 36 4.68 -8.11 -50.14
C TYR A 36 4.51 -9.51 -50.78
N SER A 37 3.31 -9.82 -51.27
CA SER A 37 3.17 -10.57 -52.51
C SER A 37 1.93 -10.07 -53.28
N VAL A 38 2.25 -9.36 -54.35
CA VAL A 38 1.37 -8.64 -55.26
C VAL A 38 0.66 -9.60 -56.20
N SER A 39 -0.67 -9.43 -56.32
CA SER A 39 -1.50 -9.94 -57.42
C SER A 39 -1.04 -9.40 -58.77
N LYS A 40 -1.04 -10.25 -59.81
CA LYS A 40 -1.11 -9.80 -61.21
C LYS A 40 -2.36 -10.35 -61.89
N ASP A 41 -3.16 -9.41 -62.38
CA ASP A 41 -4.33 -9.59 -63.23
C ASP A 41 -4.04 -10.34 -64.54
N THR A 42 -5.04 -11.07 -65.03
CA THR A 42 -5.37 -11.16 -66.47
C THR A 42 -6.87 -11.49 -66.65
N LYS A 43 -7.54 -10.68 -67.47
CA LYS A 43 -8.85 -10.93 -68.11
C LYS A 43 -8.65 -10.75 -69.63
N PRO A 44 -9.63 -11.05 -70.51
CA PRO A 44 -10.64 -12.11 -70.52
C PRO A 44 -10.69 -12.82 -71.91
N THR A 45 -11.46 -13.90 -72.12
CA THR A 45 -12.21 -14.19 -73.37
C THR A 45 -12.97 -15.52 -73.32
N GLY A 46 -14.21 -15.54 -73.85
CA GLY A 46 -14.66 -16.66 -74.69
C GLY A 46 -15.86 -17.52 -74.26
N ARG A 47 -17.03 -17.17 -74.82
CA ARG A 47 -18.10 -18.04 -75.39
C ARG A 47 -18.98 -18.93 -74.48
N THR A 48 -20.24 -18.51 -74.45
CA THR A 48 -21.51 -19.24 -74.51
C THR A 48 -21.48 -20.76 -74.71
N LYS A 49 -22.18 -21.50 -73.84
CA LYS A 49 -23.06 -22.61 -74.25
C LYS A 49 -24.23 -22.77 -73.27
N LYS A 50 -25.42 -22.61 -73.84
CA LYS A 50 -26.73 -22.87 -73.23
C LYS A 50 -27.01 -24.36 -73.37
N ILE A 51 -27.29 -25.07 -72.26
CA ILE A 51 -27.97 -26.37 -72.28
C ILE A 51 -29.13 -26.26 -71.30
N VAL A 52 -30.33 -26.55 -71.80
CA VAL A 52 -31.60 -26.61 -71.08
C VAL A 52 -31.91 -28.06 -70.78
N SER A 53 -32.24 -28.37 -69.52
CA SER A 53 -33.10 -29.47 -69.04
C SER A 53 -32.97 -29.50 -67.51
N LYS A 54 -33.95 -29.80 -66.67
CA LYS A 54 -35.41 -29.96 -66.63
C LYS A 54 -35.69 -30.14 -65.12
N GLU A 55 -36.87 -29.74 -64.65
CA GLU A 55 -37.31 -29.73 -63.24
C GLU A 55 -36.87 -30.94 -62.39
N ALA A 56 -36.47 -30.67 -61.15
CA ALA A 56 -36.77 -31.50 -59.99
C ALA A 56 -36.84 -30.60 -58.75
N SER A 57 -37.97 -30.69 -58.05
CA SER A 57 -38.30 -30.06 -56.79
C SER A 57 -37.25 -30.28 -55.71
N SER A 58 -36.90 -29.21 -54.99
CA SER A 58 -36.33 -29.32 -53.64
C SER A 58 -36.70 -28.05 -52.88
N GLU A 59 -37.66 -28.23 -51.98
CA GLU A 59 -37.76 -27.68 -50.63
C GLU A 59 -37.07 -26.33 -50.37
N GLU A 60 -37.89 -25.38 -49.90
CA GLU A 60 -37.46 -24.19 -49.17
C GLU A 60 -36.40 -24.56 -48.13
N ASN A 61 -35.13 -24.30 -48.45
CA ASN A 61 -34.14 -24.04 -47.42
C ASN A 61 -34.48 -22.68 -46.84
N THR A 62 -35.26 -22.69 -45.77
CA THR A 62 -35.29 -21.61 -44.79
C THR A 62 -33.85 -21.39 -44.34
N VAL A 63 -33.28 -20.26 -44.77
CA VAL A 63 -32.06 -19.74 -44.17
C VAL A 63 -32.41 -19.47 -42.72
N THR A 64 -31.91 -20.30 -41.82
CA THR A 64 -31.93 -20.03 -40.38
C THR A 64 -31.13 -18.75 -40.17
N ASP A 65 -31.86 -17.70 -39.83
CA ASP A 65 -31.36 -16.35 -39.67
C ASP A 65 -30.57 -16.25 -38.36
N PHE A 66 -29.24 -16.32 -38.46
CA PHE A 66 -28.33 -16.11 -37.34
C PHE A 66 -28.09 -14.60 -37.20
N GLY A 67 -28.52 -14.01 -36.09
CA GLY A 67 -28.21 -12.60 -35.73
C GLY A 67 -29.41 -11.66 -35.60
N GLN A 68 -30.65 -12.10 -35.87
CA GLN A 68 -31.82 -11.28 -35.57
C GLN A 68 -32.09 -11.20 -34.06
N TYR A 69 -32.16 -9.97 -33.56
CA TYR A 69 -32.71 -9.59 -32.27
C TYR A 69 -33.90 -8.65 -32.51
N ASP A 70 -34.85 -8.61 -31.57
CA ASP A 70 -36.02 -7.72 -31.65
C ASP A 70 -35.90 -6.49 -30.75
N SER A 71 -34.92 -6.49 -29.85
CA SER A 71 -34.70 -5.44 -28.85
C SER A 71 -33.22 -5.14 -28.68
N GLN A 72 -32.92 -3.89 -28.32
CA GLN A 72 -31.57 -3.40 -28.07
C GLN A 72 -31.52 -2.53 -26.83
N MET A 73 -30.36 -2.51 -26.18
CA MET A 73 -30.07 -1.57 -25.10
C MET A 73 -28.57 -1.29 -25.00
N MET A 74 -28.23 -0.14 -24.43
CA MET A 74 -26.93 0.09 -23.85
C MET A 74 -27.03 -0.18 -22.36
N ALA A 75 -26.09 -0.95 -21.82
CA ALA A 75 -26.16 -1.40 -20.44
C ALA A 75 -24.78 -1.43 -19.76
N VAL A 76 -24.81 -1.43 -18.42
CA VAL A 76 -23.67 -1.78 -17.58
C VAL A 76 -23.84 -3.23 -17.15
N ILE A 77 -22.79 -4.05 -17.27
CA ILE A 77 -22.79 -5.42 -16.73
C ILE A 77 -22.82 -5.36 -15.21
N GLN A 78 -23.81 -6.00 -14.58
CA GLN A 78 -23.92 -6.15 -13.13
C GLN A 78 -23.45 -7.53 -12.66
N GLU A 79 -23.68 -8.57 -13.45
CA GLU A 79 -23.32 -9.94 -13.07
C GLU A 79 -23.08 -10.80 -14.30
N ILE A 80 -22.16 -11.75 -14.20
CA ILE A 80 -21.88 -12.76 -15.22
C ILE A 80 -21.87 -14.12 -14.52
N ASP A 81 -22.90 -14.94 -14.73
CA ASP A 81 -22.92 -16.33 -14.27
C ASP A 81 -22.48 -17.25 -15.42
N LEU A 82 -21.24 -17.74 -15.33
CA LEU A 82 -20.66 -18.64 -16.33
C LEU A 82 -21.22 -20.07 -16.27
N LEU A 83 -21.78 -20.48 -15.13
CA LEU A 83 -22.31 -21.82 -14.90
C LEU A 83 -23.74 -21.94 -15.46
N GLU A 84 -24.64 -21.05 -15.02
CA GLU A 84 -26.03 -20.99 -15.46
C GLU A 84 -26.18 -20.32 -16.84
N LYS A 85 -25.11 -19.66 -17.30
CA LYS A 85 -25.06 -18.92 -18.58
C LYS A 85 -26.07 -17.78 -18.60
N GLU A 86 -26.05 -16.98 -17.55
CA GLU A 86 -26.89 -15.81 -17.37
C GLU A 86 -26.03 -14.55 -17.21
N ILE A 87 -26.54 -13.42 -17.68
CA ILE A 87 -25.90 -12.11 -17.53
C ILE A 87 -26.94 -11.09 -17.07
N THR A 88 -26.60 -10.33 -16.03
CA THR A 88 -27.44 -9.29 -15.47
C THR A 88 -26.94 -7.94 -15.94
N LEU A 89 -27.83 -7.13 -16.53
CA LEU A 89 -27.50 -5.92 -17.26
C LEU A 89 -28.36 -4.75 -16.78
N PHE A 90 -27.75 -3.65 -16.38
CA PHE A 90 -28.43 -2.41 -16.03
C PHE A 90 -28.57 -1.50 -17.25
N ASN A 91 -29.79 -1.28 -17.73
CA ASN A 91 -30.07 -0.44 -18.90
C ASN A 91 -29.90 1.04 -18.58
N VAL A 92 -29.01 1.74 -19.28
CA VAL A 92 -28.69 3.15 -19.01
C VAL A 92 -29.78 4.14 -19.44
N GLU A 93 -30.70 3.72 -20.32
CA GLU A 93 -31.80 4.56 -20.79
C GLU A 93 -33.04 4.37 -19.90
N THR A 94 -33.45 3.13 -19.66
CA THR A 94 -34.66 2.82 -18.87
C THR A 94 -34.43 2.80 -17.36
N ARG A 95 -33.17 2.64 -16.92
CA ARG A 95 -32.76 2.43 -15.52
C ARG A 95 -33.34 1.17 -14.89
N GLU A 96 -33.57 0.15 -15.71
CA GLU A 96 -34.06 -1.15 -15.28
C GLU A 96 -32.98 -2.22 -15.47
N THR A 97 -32.90 -3.15 -14.52
CA THR A 97 -32.06 -4.33 -14.63
C THR A 97 -32.78 -5.42 -15.43
N THR A 98 -32.09 -6.02 -16.39
CA THR A 98 -32.57 -7.14 -17.20
C THR A 98 -31.57 -8.29 -17.11
N GLU A 99 -32.09 -9.47 -16.84
CA GLU A 99 -31.34 -10.73 -16.86
C GLU A 99 -31.56 -11.42 -18.21
N LEU A 100 -30.48 -11.86 -18.86
CA LEU A 100 -30.52 -12.55 -20.15
C LEU A 100 -29.75 -13.86 -20.08
N SER A 101 -30.36 -14.92 -20.60
CA SER A 101 -29.66 -16.17 -20.88
C SER A 101 -28.78 -16.03 -22.12
N TYR A 102 -27.61 -16.66 -22.14
CA TYR A 102 -26.72 -16.70 -23.29
C TYR A 102 -26.28 -18.12 -23.64
N SER A 103 -25.68 -18.28 -24.81
CA SER A 103 -25.22 -19.59 -25.29
C SER A 103 -23.96 -19.47 -26.13
N GLY A 104 -23.37 -20.59 -26.54
CA GLY A 104 -22.23 -20.58 -27.46
C GLY A 104 -22.53 -19.99 -28.85
N GLY A 105 -23.80 -19.72 -29.16
CA GLY A 105 -24.23 -19.01 -30.37
C GLY A 105 -24.41 -17.50 -30.19
N SER A 106 -24.25 -16.97 -28.98
CA SER A 106 -24.31 -15.53 -28.72
C SER A 106 -23.01 -14.87 -29.21
N ASN A 107 -23.11 -13.84 -30.04
CA ASN A 107 -21.95 -13.15 -30.60
C ASN A 107 -21.44 -12.07 -29.64
N ILE A 108 -20.28 -12.26 -29.04
CA ILE A 108 -19.70 -11.34 -28.05
C ILE A 108 -18.42 -10.76 -28.62
N THR A 109 -18.31 -9.43 -28.61
CA THR A 109 -17.19 -8.71 -29.23
C THR A 109 -16.61 -7.63 -28.33
N ASP A 110 -15.30 -7.39 -28.49
CA ASP A 110 -14.64 -6.22 -27.90
C ASP A 110 -15.08 -4.92 -28.61
N LYS A 111 -14.57 -3.78 -28.15
CA LYS A 111 -14.90 -2.47 -28.73
C LYS A 111 -14.47 -2.30 -30.20
N TYR A 112 -13.63 -3.18 -30.73
CA TYR A 112 -13.15 -3.17 -32.10
C TYR A 112 -13.84 -4.21 -32.99
N GLY A 113 -14.83 -4.93 -32.45
CA GLY A 113 -15.55 -6.00 -33.15
C GLY A 113 -14.82 -7.34 -33.19
N GLN A 114 -13.74 -7.51 -32.44
CA GLN A 114 -13.06 -8.81 -32.32
C GLN A 114 -13.85 -9.72 -31.40
N VAL A 115 -14.06 -10.97 -31.82
CA VAL A 115 -14.80 -11.95 -31.03
C VAL A 115 -14.05 -12.29 -29.75
N ILE A 116 -14.75 -12.19 -28.63
CA ILE A 116 -14.26 -12.55 -27.29
C ILE A 116 -15.25 -13.52 -26.62
N THR A 117 -14.87 -14.07 -25.49
CA THR A 117 -15.72 -14.96 -24.68
C THR A 117 -16.36 -14.20 -23.53
N MET A 118 -17.48 -14.74 -22.99
CA MET A 118 -18.16 -14.12 -21.85
C MET A 118 -17.25 -13.95 -20.63
N GLY A 119 -16.36 -14.91 -20.36
CA GLY A 119 -15.42 -14.86 -19.24
C GLY A 119 -14.28 -13.85 -19.38
N GLN A 120 -14.17 -13.17 -20.53
CA GLN A 120 -13.23 -12.05 -20.71
C GLN A 120 -13.85 -10.69 -20.39
N LEU A 121 -15.16 -10.65 -20.12
CA LEU A 121 -15.85 -9.44 -19.70
C LEU A 121 -15.74 -9.25 -18.19
N SER A 122 -15.82 -7.99 -17.76
CA SER A 122 -15.81 -7.62 -16.35
C SER A 122 -17.08 -6.88 -15.98
N VAL A 123 -17.56 -7.10 -14.75
CA VAL A 123 -18.64 -6.31 -14.15
C VAL A 123 -18.27 -4.82 -14.19
N GLY A 124 -19.26 -3.96 -14.40
CA GLY A 124 -19.08 -2.53 -14.60
C GLY A 124 -18.74 -2.12 -16.04
N THR A 125 -18.45 -3.06 -16.95
CA THR A 125 -18.21 -2.75 -18.36
C THR A 125 -19.50 -2.25 -19.02
N MET A 126 -19.38 -1.22 -19.86
CA MET A 126 -20.49 -0.72 -20.68
C MET A 126 -20.58 -1.46 -22.01
N VAL A 127 -21.76 -1.93 -22.36
CA VAL A 127 -22.01 -2.80 -23.52
C VAL A 127 -23.22 -2.34 -24.31
N ASP A 128 -23.17 -2.50 -25.64
CA ASP A 128 -24.33 -2.46 -26.52
C ASP A 128 -24.83 -3.90 -26.72
N VAL A 129 -26.12 -4.13 -26.46
CA VAL A 129 -26.73 -5.46 -26.35
C VAL A 129 -27.89 -5.59 -27.33
N GLY A 130 -27.93 -6.70 -28.06
CA GLY A 130 -29.07 -7.13 -28.88
C GLY A 130 -29.62 -8.46 -28.37
N TYR A 131 -30.92 -8.52 -28.10
CA TYR A 131 -31.57 -9.66 -27.44
C TYR A 131 -33.00 -9.90 -27.95
N LEU A 132 -33.53 -11.09 -27.66
CA LEU A 132 -34.94 -11.44 -27.88
C LEU A 132 -35.71 -11.21 -26.59
N LYS A 133 -36.61 -10.22 -26.58
CA LYS A 133 -37.28 -9.74 -25.36
C LYS A 133 -38.24 -10.74 -24.74
N ASP A 134 -39.00 -11.45 -25.57
CA ASP A 134 -40.04 -12.37 -25.05
C ASP A 134 -39.47 -13.61 -24.36
N ILE A 135 -38.22 -13.98 -24.69
CA ILE A 135 -37.54 -15.16 -24.15
C ILE A 135 -36.26 -14.83 -23.38
N TYR A 136 -35.99 -13.54 -23.13
CA TYR A 136 -34.82 -13.06 -22.37
C TYR A 136 -33.51 -13.72 -22.81
N LYS A 137 -33.23 -13.68 -24.13
CA LYS A 137 -32.07 -14.36 -24.71
C LYS A 137 -31.12 -13.40 -25.40
N LEU A 138 -29.86 -13.41 -24.99
CA LEU A 138 -28.78 -12.65 -25.60
C LEU A 138 -28.43 -13.20 -26.99
N ILE A 139 -28.46 -12.32 -28.00
CA ILE A 139 -28.06 -12.64 -29.38
C ILE A 139 -26.69 -12.04 -29.70
N GLN A 140 -26.48 -10.75 -29.40
CA GLN A 140 -25.18 -10.10 -29.55
C GLN A 140 -24.87 -9.16 -28.39
N MET A 141 -23.57 -9.01 -28.11
CA MET A 141 -23.05 -8.02 -27.18
C MET A 141 -21.72 -7.48 -27.68
N GLN A 142 -21.55 -6.16 -27.60
CA GLN A 142 -20.30 -5.49 -27.92
C GLN A 142 -19.93 -4.57 -26.77
N ILE A 143 -18.65 -4.55 -26.35
CA ILE A 143 -18.15 -3.47 -25.48
C ILE A 143 -18.38 -2.15 -26.21
N SER A 144 -19.17 -1.25 -25.61
CA SER A 144 -19.69 -0.09 -26.33
C SER A 144 -18.56 0.84 -26.77
N ASP A 145 -18.51 1.15 -28.07
CA ASP A 145 -17.57 2.12 -28.64
C ASP A 145 -17.97 3.58 -28.38
N LYS A 146 -19.20 3.79 -27.86
CA LYS A 146 -19.73 5.09 -27.43
C LYS A 146 -19.37 5.41 -25.99
N ALA A 147 -19.03 4.39 -25.20
CA ALA A 147 -18.61 4.58 -23.81
C ALA A 147 -17.15 5.01 -23.75
N TRP A 148 -16.88 6.04 -22.96
CA TRP A 148 -15.53 6.40 -22.58
C TRP A 148 -15.13 5.66 -21.29
N GLU A 149 -13.84 5.41 -21.14
CA GLU A 149 -13.24 4.77 -19.96
C GLU A 149 -11.98 5.55 -19.57
N TYR A 150 -11.89 5.91 -18.29
CA TYR A 150 -10.69 6.45 -17.67
C TYR A 150 -10.17 5.45 -16.64
N ILE A 151 -8.90 5.08 -16.76
CA ILE A 151 -8.22 4.09 -15.91
C ILE A 151 -7.23 4.83 -15.03
N GLY A 152 -7.11 4.42 -13.76
CA GLY A 152 -6.11 4.97 -12.84
C GLY A 152 -6.42 6.41 -12.39
N VAL A 153 -7.70 6.77 -12.29
CA VAL A 153 -8.12 8.12 -11.88
C VAL A 153 -7.91 8.26 -10.38
N ASN A 154 -7.02 9.17 -9.98
CA ASN A 154 -6.61 9.39 -8.59
C ASN A 154 -6.55 10.89 -8.19
N ASN A 155 -7.02 11.77 -9.06
CA ASN A 155 -7.11 13.21 -8.81
C ASN A 155 -8.49 13.70 -9.22
N LEU A 156 -9.43 13.55 -8.29
CA LEU A 156 -10.85 13.81 -8.50
C LEU A 156 -11.43 14.56 -7.30
N SER A 157 -12.61 15.14 -7.49
CA SER A 157 -13.44 15.61 -6.38
C SER A 157 -14.87 15.16 -6.59
N ILE A 158 -15.53 14.69 -5.54
CA ILE A 158 -16.91 14.22 -5.59
C ILE A 158 -17.76 15.18 -4.77
N ASP A 159 -18.87 15.64 -5.35
CA ASP A 159 -19.93 16.33 -4.64
C ASP A 159 -21.17 15.42 -4.62
N PRO A 160 -21.37 14.63 -3.54
CA PRO A 160 -22.51 13.75 -3.38
C PRO A 160 -23.87 14.46 -3.39
N LEU A 161 -23.93 15.72 -2.96
CA LEU A 161 -25.18 16.46 -2.86
C LEU A 161 -25.66 16.91 -4.24
N SER A 162 -24.75 17.39 -5.07
CA SER A 162 -25.08 17.81 -6.45
C SER A 162 -24.98 16.68 -7.49
N LYS A 163 -24.48 15.50 -7.07
CA LYS A 163 -24.19 14.34 -7.94
C LYS A 163 -23.25 14.70 -9.08
N ILE A 164 -22.21 15.46 -8.75
CA ILE A 164 -21.19 15.90 -9.69
C ILE A 164 -19.86 15.29 -9.28
N MET A 165 -19.18 14.66 -10.23
CA MET A 165 -17.78 14.26 -10.11
C MET A 165 -16.95 15.12 -11.03
N LYS A 166 -15.86 15.69 -10.50
CA LYS A 166 -14.89 16.44 -11.27
C LYS A 166 -13.65 15.57 -11.46
N ILE A 167 -13.27 15.35 -12.71
CA ILE A 167 -12.06 14.63 -13.10
C ILE A 167 -11.17 15.66 -13.79
N ALA A 168 -10.03 15.98 -13.20
CA ALA A 168 -9.20 17.12 -13.59
C ALA A 168 -10.00 18.44 -13.69
N SER A 169 -10.23 18.96 -14.89
CA SER A 169 -11.00 20.18 -15.14
C SER A 169 -12.45 19.93 -15.57
N THR A 170 -12.80 18.69 -15.92
CA THR A 170 -14.10 18.34 -16.51
C THR A 170 -15.07 17.90 -15.43
N LYS A 171 -16.34 18.32 -15.56
CA LYS A 171 -17.42 17.93 -14.65
C LYS A 171 -18.32 16.91 -15.33
N TYR A 172 -18.61 15.85 -14.62
CA TYR A 172 -19.53 14.80 -15.01
C TYR A 172 -20.65 14.69 -13.98
N LYS A 173 -21.82 14.22 -14.43
CA LYS A 173 -22.97 13.94 -13.58
C LYS A 173 -23.09 12.44 -13.35
N TYR A 174 -23.69 12.06 -12.24
CA TYR A 174 -24.13 10.69 -12.01
C TYR A 174 -25.52 10.66 -11.38
N THR A 175 -26.12 9.48 -11.32
CA THR A 175 -27.47 9.27 -10.77
C THR A 175 -27.42 8.41 -9.51
N ASP A 176 -28.55 8.17 -8.85
CA ASP A 176 -28.58 7.30 -7.65
C ASP A 176 -28.31 5.83 -8.01
N GLU A 177 -28.54 5.48 -9.28
CA GLU A 177 -28.32 4.15 -9.85
C GLU A 177 -26.89 3.98 -10.39
N LEU A 178 -25.96 4.87 -10.01
CA LEU A 178 -24.54 4.73 -10.33
C LEU A 178 -24.02 3.40 -9.77
N ILE A 179 -23.47 2.56 -10.65
CA ILE A 179 -22.87 1.29 -10.26
C ILE A 179 -21.44 1.54 -9.79
N ILE A 180 -21.15 1.23 -8.53
CA ILE A 180 -19.80 1.37 -7.97
C ILE A 180 -19.38 0.01 -7.42
N LEU A 181 -18.23 -0.45 -7.85
CA LEU A 181 -17.67 -1.74 -7.50
C LEU A 181 -16.44 -1.56 -6.60
N ASP A 182 -16.46 -2.22 -5.45
CA ASP A 182 -15.30 -2.46 -4.60
C ASP A 182 -15.03 -3.98 -4.63
N GLY A 183 -14.06 -4.40 -5.45
CA GLY A 183 -13.91 -5.82 -5.79
C GLY A 183 -15.17 -6.35 -6.47
N ASP A 184 -15.80 -7.36 -5.88
CA ASP A 184 -17.05 -7.96 -6.36
C ASP A 184 -18.31 -7.36 -5.68
N GLU A 185 -18.14 -6.41 -4.76
CA GLU A 185 -19.25 -5.82 -4.00
C GLU A 185 -19.74 -4.50 -4.62
N PHE A 186 -21.07 -4.31 -4.63
CA PHE A 186 -21.67 -3.03 -4.96
C PHE A 186 -21.71 -2.11 -3.74
N VAL A 187 -21.14 -0.92 -3.87
CA VAL A 187 -21.01 0.05 -2.77
C VAL A 187 -21.67 1.38 -3.08
N PRO A 188 -22.13 2.15 -2.07
CA PRO A 188 -22.60 3.52 -2.28
C PRO A 188 -21.43 4.47 -2.60
N VAL A 189 -21.75 5.63 -3.19
CA VAL A 189 -20.74 6.67 -3.51
C VAL A 189 -20.01 7.20 -2.27
N THR A 190 -20.60 7.06 -1.08
CA THR A 190 -19.99 7.43 0.20
C THR A 190 -18.81 6.56 0.60
N HIS A 191 -18.60 5.41 -0.05
CA HIS A 191 -17.40 4.58 0.16
C HIS A 191 -16.20 5.04 -0.68
N ILE A 192 -16.37 5.98 -1.61
CA ILE A 192 -15.25 6.53 -2.37
C ILE A 192 -14.61 7.67 -1.58
N ALA A 193 -13.30 7.57 -1.36
CA ALA A 193 -12.47 8.66 -0.85
C ALA A 193 -11.69 9.35 -1.98
N GLU A 194 -11.21 10.56 -1.73
CA GLU A 194 -10.35 11.28 -2.69
C GLU A 194 -9.01 10.56 -2.92
N GLN A 195 -8.58 9.76 -1.94
CA GLN A 195 -7.37 8.94 -2.00
C GLN A 195 -7.52 7.71 -2.89
N ASP A 196 -8.74 7.30 -3.26
CA ASP A 196 -8.94 6.08 -4.05
C ASP A 196 -8.40 6.22 -5.48
N GLU A 197 -8.04 5.09 -6.07
CA GLU A 197 -7.77 4.97 -7.50
C GLU A 197 -8.96 4.28 -8.18
N LEU A 198 -9.49 4.90 -9.21
CA LEU A 198 -10.74 4.48 -9.85
C LEU A 198 -10.54 4.18 -11.35
N THR A 199 -11.30 3.20 -11.84
CA THR A 199 -11.68 3.12 -13.24
C THR A 199 -13.10 3.64 -13.42
N ILE A 200 -13.30 4.62 -14.28
CA ILE A 200 -14.56 5.34 -14.43
C ILE A 200 -15.06 5.20 -15.87
N ARG A 201 -16.33 4.82 -16.02
CA ARG A 201 -16.97 4.61 -17.33
C ARG A 201 -18.24 5.42 -17.45
N GLY A 202 -18.44 6.00 -18.62
CA GLY A 202 -19.61 6.82 -18.89
C GLY A 202 -19.84 7.09 -20.36
N VAL A 203 -20.93 7.81 -20.64
CA VAL A 203 -21.35 8.20 -21.99
C VAL A 203 -21.77 9.66 -21.95
N GLY A 204 -21.24 10.46 -22.88
CA GLY A 204 -21.43 11.91 -22.84
C GLY A 204 -20.89 12.50 -21.54
N GLU A 205 -21.73 13.26 -20.83
CA GLU A 205 -21.39 13.89 -19.54
C GLU A 205 -21.86 13.07 -18.32
N THR A 206 -22.32 11.83 -18.51
CA THR A 206 -22.87 11.00 -17.44
C THR A 206 -21.98 9.80 -17.14
N ILE A 207 -21.67 9.61 -15.86
CA ILE A 207 -20.97 8.42 -15.33
C ILE A 207 -22.02 7.35 -15.02
N TRP A 208 -21.73 6.11 -15.43
CA TRP A 208 -22.61 4.95 -15.21
C TRP A 208 -21.98 3.86 -14.38
N SER A 209 -20.65 3.73 -14.42
CA SER A 209 -19.93 2.75 -13.61
C SER A 209 -18.61 3.30 -13.09
N ILE A 210 -18.29 2.93 -11.87
CA ILE A 210 -17.00 3.14 -11.22
C ILE A 210 -16.52 1.80 -10.67
N THR A 211 -15.25 1.49 -10.86
CA THR A 211 -14.56 0.38 -10.18
C THR A 211 -13.44 0.98 -9.34
N ILE A 212 -13.46 0.73 -8.04
CA ILE A 212 -12.39 1.15 -7.11
C ILE A 212 -11.24 0.15 -7.25
N THR A 213 -10.22 0.51 -8.03
CA THR A 213 -9.06 -0.35 -8.32
C THR A 213 -8.06 -0.38 -7.18
N ARG A 214 -7.91 0.73 -6.44
CA ARG A 214 -7.23 0.78 -5.15
C ARG A 214 -8.06 1.59 -4.18
N GLY A 215 -8.42 1.00 -3.05
CA GLY A 215 -9.19 1.67 -2.01
C GLY A 215 -8.31 2.45 -1.04
N HIS A 216 -8.86 2.77 0.12
CA HIS A 216 -8.19 3.48 1.20
C HIS A 216 -8.33 2.73 2.52
N GLY A 217 -7.47 3.06 3.48
CA GLY A 217 -7.58 2.70 4.88
C GLY A 217 -7.43 3.94 5.76
N THR A 218 -7.37 3.70 7.07
CA THR A 218 -7.21 4.76 8.06
C THR A 218 -5.97 4.51 8.89
N VAL A 219 -5.12 5.51 9.07
CA VAL A 219 -3.96 5.48 9.97
C VAL A 219 -4.28 6.25 11.24
N ARG A 220 -4.06 5.61 12.40
CA ARG A 220 -4.16 6.25 13.71
C ARG A 220 -2.87 6.06 14.49
N LEU A 221 -2.48 7.09 15.22
CA LEU A 221 -1.25 7.10 16.00
C LEU A 221 -1.52 6.65 17.44
N ILE A 222 -0.54 5.95 18.02
CA ILE A 222 -0.43 5.71 19.47
C ILE A 222 0.97 6.10 19.93
N ASP A 223 1.15 6.40 21.21
CA ASP A 223 2.43 6.85 21.80
C ASP A 223 3.04 8.07 21.08
N TYR A 224 2.20 9.03 20.69
CA TYR A 224 2.55 10.17 19.84
C TYR A 224 2.73 11.49 20.61
N GLU A 225 2.66 11.47 21.93
CA GLU A 225 2.66 12.65 22.80
C GLU A 225 3.88 13.53 22.60
N ALA A 226 5.05 12.91 22.36
CA ALA A 226 6.28 13.62 22.07
C ALA A 226 6.18 14.45 20.78
N PHE A 227 5.41 14.00 19.79
CA PHE A 227 5.28 14.61 18.47
C PHE A 227 4.06 15.54 18.32
N LEU A 228 3.29 15.76 19.39
CA LEU A 228 2.15 16.69 19.37
C LEU A 228 2.55 18.10 18.90
N GLY A 229 1.78 18.65 17.97
CA GLY A 229 2.03 19.95 17.35
C GLY A 229 3.11 19.92 16.25
N GLY A 230 3.81 18.79 16.08
CA GLY A 230 4.70 18.51 14.96
C GLY A 230 3.96 18.15 13.68
N ASN A 231 4.68 17.74 12.64
CA ASN A 231 4.12 17.31 11.36
C ASN A 231 4.24 15.80 11.19
N ILE A 232 3.30 15.23 10.45
CA ILE A 232 3.33 13.85 9.96
C ILE A 232 3.15 13.84 8.45
N THR A 233 3.94 13.03 7.77
CA THR A 233 3.75 12.66 6.37
C THR A 233 3.55 11.16 6.24
N VAL A 234 2.69 10.75 5.32
CA VAL A 234 2.50 9.34 4.95
C VAL A 234 2.74 9.21 3.45
N GLY A 235 3.98 8.87 3.08
CA GLY A 235 4.46 8.91 1.70
C GLY A 235 4.14 10.24 1.03
N TYR A 236 3.51 10.17 -0.15
CA TYR A 236 2.98 11.33 -0.88
C TYR A 236 1.46 11.52 -0.68
N GLU A 237 0.83 10.69 0.14
CA GLU A 237 -0.63 10.62 0.27
C GLU A 237 -1.18 11.68 1.24
N ALA A 238 -0.46 11.96 2.32
CA ALA A 238 -0.91 12.89 3.35
C ALA A 238 0.25 13.66 3.98
N MET A 239 0.04 14.95 4.25
CA MET A 239 0.89 15.79 5.09
C MET A 239 0.00 16.62 6.01
N GLN A 240 0.12 16.42 7.32
CA GLN A 240 -0.75 17.04 8.32
C GLN A 240 0.01 17.37 9.60
N GLN A 241 -0.58 18.21 10.45
CA GLN A 241 -0.07 18.45 11.80
C GLN A 241 -0.57 17.36 12.75
N ILE A 242 0.27 16.92 13.69
CA ILE A 242 -0.08 15.92 14.70
C ILE A 242 -0.91 16.59 15.80
N THR A 243 -2.15 16.14 15.95
CA THR A 243 -3.09 16.57 16.99
C THR A 243 -3.57 15.37 17.81
N GLU A 244 -4.21 15.63 18.95
CA GLU A 244 -4.94 14.60 19.68
C GLU A 244 -5.97 13.92 18.76
N ASP A 245 -6.05 12.59 18.84
CA ASP A 245 -6.96 11.74 18.08
C ASP A 245 -6.87 11.89 16.55
N LEU A 246 -5.72 12.30 16.02
CA LEU A 246 -5.50 12.40 14.58
C LEU A 246 -5.83 11.08 13.87
N SER A 247 -6.64 11.18 12.81
CA SER A 247 -7.03 10.09 11.94
C SER A 247 -6.78 10.49 10.49
N ILE A 248 -6.00 9.68 9.77
CA ILE A 248 -5.53 10.00 8.42
C ILE A 248 -6.07 8.96 7.45
N THR A 249 -6.86 9.39 6.48
CA THR A 249 -7.27 8.53 5.35
C THR A 249 -6.15 8.47 4.32
N VAL A 250 -5.72 7.26 3.96
CA VAL A 250 -4.58 7.00 3.06
C VAL A 250 -4.97 5.89 2.09
N ARG A 251 -4.53 5.96 0.82
CA ARG A 251 -4.71 4.84 -0.12
C ARG A 251 -4.12 3.55 0.45
N GLU A 252 -4.69 2.39 0.11
CA GLU A 252 -4.10 1.10 0.48
C GLU A 252 -2.69 0.93 -0.13
N GLY A 253 -1.75 0.37 0.62
CA GLY A 253 -0.38 0.17 0.18
C GLY A 253 0.65 0.31 1.29
N ASN A 254 1.93 0.23 0.92
CA ASN A 254 3.05 0.41 1.83
C ASN A 254 3.60 1.82 1.70
N PHE A 255 3.77 2.50 2.83
CA PHE A 255 4.23 3.89 2.88
C PHE A 255 5.27 4.09 3.97
N ASN A 256 6.12 5.08 3.77
CA ASN A 256 6.89 5.65 4.86
C ASN A 256 6.02 6.66 5.59
N LEU A 257 5.85 6.44 6.88
CA LEU A 257 5.30 7.42 7.80
C LEU A 257 6.48 8.16 8.44
N THR A 258 6.57 9.46 8.20
CA THR A 258 7.60 10.32 8.80
C THR A 258 6.95 11.33 9.72
N VAL A 259 7.52 11.51 10.91
CA VAL A 259 7.06 12.47 11.92
C VAL A 259 8.20 13.39 12.31
N GLU A 260 7.89 14.66 12.53
CA GLU A 260 8.87 15.66 12.93
C GLU A 260 8.27 16.63 13.96
N ASN A 261 9.03 17.04 14.98
CA ASN A 261 8.53 17.96 16.01
C ASN A 261 9.55 19.06 16.37
N GLY A 262 10.28 19.59 15.39
CA GLY A 262 11.30 20.65 15.59
C GLY A 262 12.47 20.27 16.49
N LYS A 263 12.48 19.05 17.04
CA LYS A 263 13.55 18.48 17.86
C LYS A 263 13.97 17.11 17.35
N TYR A 264 13.03 16.31 16.87
CA TYR A 264 13.27 14.96 16.36
C TYR A 264 12.57 14.78 15.01
N SER A 265 13.15 13.92 14.17
CA SER A 265 12.56 13.43 12.93
C SER A 265 12.61 11.91 12.94
N GLY A 266 11.51 11.22 12.65
CA GLY A 266 11.42 9.76 12.74
C GLY A 266 10.67 9.16 11.56
N THR A 267 11.19 8.07 10.99
CA THR A 267 10.57 7.38 9.85
C THR A 267 10.33 5.91 10.15
N LYS A 268 9.13 5.44 9.79
CA LYS A 268 8.66 4.06 9.97
C LYS A 268 7.92 3.58 8.73
N ASN A 269 8.15 2.34 8.32
CA ASN A 269 7.35 1.75 7.25
C ASN A 269 6.02 1.22 7.80
N ILE A 270 4.92 1.52 7.11
CA ILE A 270 3.57 1.07 7.48
C ILE A 270 2.86 0.46 6.28
N THR A 271 2.00 -0.52 6.55
CA THR A 271 1.06 -1.07 5.58
C THR A 271 -0.34 -0.59 5.90
N VAL A 272 -0.93 0.13 4.96
CA VAL A 272 -2.34 0.55 5.00
C VAL A 272 -3.14 -0.47 4.22
N GLU A 273 -4.05 -1.14 4.90
CA GLU A 273 -4.96 -2.09 4.27
C GLU A 273 -6.31 -1.43 3.97
N ARG A 274 -6.94 -1.86 2.86
CA ARG A 274 -8.26 -1.39 2.46
C ARG A 274 -9.31 -1.57 3.55
N ASN A 275 -10.10 -0.52 3.80
CA ASN A 275 -11.23 -0.49 4.73
C ASN A 275 -10.86 -0.90 6.18
N LYS A 276 -9.57 -0.81 6.56
CA LYS A 276 -9.08 -1.15 7.89
C LYS A 276 -8.40 0.04 8.57
N GLU A 277 -8.33 -0.02 9.89
CA GLU A 277 -7.55 0.90 10.72
C GLU A 277 -6.16 0.31 11.01
N THR A 278 -5.12 1.03 10.61
CA THR A 278 -3.72 0.74 10.92
C THR A 278 -3.31 1.59 12.12
N LEU A 279 -3.06 0.93 13.25
CA LEU A 279 -2.50 1.57 14.45
C LEU A 279 -0.97 1.63 14.35
N VAL A 280 -0.41 2.84 14.48
CA VAL A 280 1.02 3.08 14.37
C VAL A 280 1.53 3.67 15.68
N SER A 281 2.33 2.90 16.40
CA SER A 281 3.09 3.42 17.55
C SER A 281 4.28 4.24 17.09
N LEU A 282 4.47 5.41 17.69
CA LEU A 282 5.64 6.27 17.53
C LEU A 282 6.63 6.14 18.71
N ASN A 283 6.41 5.21 19.64
CA ASN A 283 7.26 5.03 20.82
C ASN A 283 8.71 4.68 20.44
N ASP A 284 8.88 4.01 19.31
CA ASP A 284 10.16 3.66 18.72
C ASP A 284 10.73 4.74 17.77
N LEU A 285 10.21 5.97 17.83
CA LEU A 285 10.74 7.12 17.10
C LEU A 285 11.14 8.25 18.07
N GLY A 286 12.28 8.90 17.82
CA GLY A 286 12.87 9.88 18.73
C GLY A 286 13.81 9.24 19.78
N PRO A 287 14.32 10.02 20.75
CA PRO A 287 15.39 9.57 21.66
C PRO A 287 14.94 8.61 22.76
N GLY A 288 13.64 8.29 22.86
CA GLY A 288 13.08 7.33 23.82
C GLY A 288 12.81 5.95 23.23
N ALA A 289 13.18 5.74 21.97
CA ALA A 289 12.92 4.51 21.24
C ALA A 289 13.75 3.35 21.81
N LEU A 290 13.07 2.53 22.62
CA LEU A 290 13.59 1.40 23.38
C LEU A 290 14.29 1.79 24.69
N GLU A 291 13.62 2.61 25.48
CA GLU A 291 13.82 2.60 26.93
C GLU A 291 13.57 1.16 27.46
N ARG A 292 14.64 0.36 27.52
CA ARG A 292 14.67 -1.01 28.06
C ARG A 292 15.67 -1.07 29.19
N GLY A 293 15.32 -1.82 30.22
CA GLY A 293 16.10 -1.94 31.44
C GLY A 293 16.48 -3.39 31.65
N TRP A 294 17.75 -3.63 31.95
CA TRP A 294 18.19 -4.92 32.46
C TRP A 294 17.77 -5.03 33.93
N VAL A 295 17.01 -6.08 34.23
CA VAL A 295 16.59 -6.41 35.58
C VAL A 295 17.23 -7.71 36.00
N THR A 296 18.02 -7.66 37.06
CA THR A 296 18.60 -8.86 37.68
C THR A 296 17.74 -9.24 38.88
N PHE A 297 17.35 -10.51 38.98
CA PHE A 297 16.60 -11.02 40.13
C PHE A 297 17.51 -11.91 41.00
N GLU A 298 17.56 -11.61 42.29
CA GLU A 298 18.13 -12.47 43.31
C GLU A 298 17.00 -13.01 44.20
N ILE A 299 16.61 -14.27 43.99
CA ILE A 299 15.47 -14.87 44.70
C ILE A 299 15.97 -15.90 45.73
N THR A 300 15.51 -15.75 46.98
CA THR A 300 15.79 -16.67 48.08
C THR A 300 14.46 -17.25 48.61
N PRO A 301 14.29 -18.58 48.71
CA PRO A 301 15.27 -19.63 48.41
C PRO A 301 15.47 -19.87 46.92
N PHE A 302 16.62 -20.47 46.58
CA PHE A 302 16.94 -20.87 45.21
C PHE A 302 15.93 -21.91 44.67
N GLY A 303 15.56 -21.77 43.40
CA GLY A 303 14.67 -22.71 42.71
C GLY A 303 13.19 -22.31 42.69
N ALA A 304 12.86 -21.09 43.12
CA ALA A 304 11.53 -20.51 42.92
C ALA A 304 11.24 -20.25 41.43
N ASP A 305 9.98 -20.30 41.04
CA ASP A 305 9.51 -19.92 39.71
C ASP A 305 9.24 -18.41 39.66
N LEU A 306 9.77 -17.72 38.64
CA LEU A 306 9.48 -16.31 38.35
C LEU A 306 8.54 -16.22 37.14
N PHE A 307 7.44 -15.49 37.29
CA PHE A 307 6.55 -15.13 36.20
C PHE A 307 6.59 -13.62 36.00
N ILE A 308 6.80 -13.19 34.75
CA ILE A 308 6.70 -11.79 34.33
C ILE A 308 5.55 -11.68 33.33
N ASP A 309 4.59 -10.82 33.60
CA ASP A 309 3.35 -10.64 32.84
C ASP A 309 2.58 -11.96 32.59
N GLY A 310 2.71 -12.90 33.52
CA GLY A 310 2.07 -14.22 33.47
C GLY A 310 2.87 -15.31 32.75
N GLN A 311 4.05 -14.99 32.20
CA GLN A 311 4.92 -15.95 31.52
C GLN A 311 6.07 -16.42 32.43
N LEU A 312 6.26 -17.75 32.52
CA LEU A 312 7.38 -18.36 33.24
C LEU A 312 8.71 -17.90 32.62
N THR A 313 9.55 -17.25 33.42
CA THR A 313 10.76 -16.58 32.96
C THR A 313 11.97 -17.02 33.78
N SER A 314 13.06 -17.38 33.09
CA SER A 314 14.33 -17.71 33.74
C SER A 314 15.02 -16.45 34.26
N TYR A 315 15.50 -16.48 35.50
CA TYR A 315 16.28 -15.40 36.12
C TYR A 315 17.75 -15.77 36.34
N ALA A 316 18.25 -16.78 35.62
CA ALA A 316 19.66 -17.16 35.71
C ALA A 316 20.62 -16.07 35.16
N ASN A 317 20.11 -15.20 34.28
CA ASN A 317 20.80 -14.05 33.70
C ASN A 317 19.93 -12.80 33.83
N PRO A 318 20.49 -11.57 33.70
CA PRO A 318 19.71 -10.35 33.59
C PRO A 318 18.62 -10.46 32.51
N ILE A 319 17.44 -9.95 32.82
CA ILE A 319 16.26 -10.00 31.97
C ILE A 319 16.05 -8.62 31.38
N GLU A 320 15.94 -8.55 30.05
CA GLU A 320 15.61 -7.32 29.35
C GLU A 320 14.10 -7.05 29.43
N LEU A 321 13.71 -5.91 29.99
CA LEU A 321 12.31 -5.50 30.12
C LEU A 321 12.11 -4.09 29.54
N THR A 322 10.96 -3.86 28.94
CA THR A 322 10.57 -2.52 28.46
C THR A 322 10.29 -1.58 29.63
N TYR A 323 10.55 -0.29 29.49
CA TYR A 323 10.19 0.67 30.52
C TYR A 323 8.67 0.81 30.60
N LYS A 324 8.09 0.17 31.62
CA LYS A 324 6.69 0.21 32.00
C LYS A 324 6.51 -0.57 33.30
N GLU A 325 5.27 -0.65 33.74
CA GLU A 325 4.85 -1.56 34.81
C GLU A 325 4.76 -3.01 34.30
N HIS A 326 5.48 -3.91 34.95
CA HIS A 326 5.45 -5.35 34.73
C HIS A 326 4.84 -6.06 35.93
N LYS A 327 3.92 -6.99 35.71
CA LYS A 327 3.36 -7.82 36.79
C LYS A 327 4.32 -8.96 37.07
N ILE A 328 4.81 -9.06 38.30
CA ILE A 328 5.70 -10.13 38.70
C ILE A 328 5.06 -11.03 39.75
N GLU A 329 5.24 -12.34 39.59
CA GLU A 329 4.83 -13.37 40.55
C GLU A 329 6.00 -14.32 40.80
N VAL A 330 6.32 -14.55 42.08
CA VAL A 330 7.39 -15.46 42.48
C VAL A 330 6.84 -16.50 43.44
N ALA A 331 6.99 -17.77 43.08
CA ALA A 331 6.38 -18.87 43.82
C ALA A 331 7.36 -20.04 44.02
N LEU A 332 7.34 -20.62 45.22
CA LEU A 332 8.04 -21.86 45.53
C LEU A 332 7.20 -22.68 46.52
N GLY A 333 7.06 -23.98 46.27
CA GLY A 333 6.28 -24.87 47.14
C GLY A 333 6.78 -24.83 48.59
N GLY A 334 5.88 -24.59 49.54
CA GLY A 334 6.21 -24.47 50.98
C GLY A 334 6.54 -23.04 51.45
N TYR A 335 6.59 -22.07 50.54
CA TYR A 335 6.90 -20.66 50.84
C TYR A 335 5.73 -19.74 50.49
N THR A 336 5.74 -18.53 51.05
CA THR A 336 4.77 -17.48 50.72
C THR A 336 4.98 -16.99 49.29
N THR A 337 3.94 -17.02 48.44
CA THR A 337 3.98 -16.44 47.09
C THR A 337 4.01 -14.92 47.14
N TYR A 338 4.91 -14.32 46.36
CA TYR A 338 4.94 -12.87 46.13
C TYR A 338 4.22 -12.52 44.82
N LYS A 339 3.41 -11.45 44.84
CA LYS A 339 2.84 -10.80 43.65
C LYS A 339 3.02 -9.30 43.77
N GLY A 340 3.52 -8.66 42.73
CA GLY A 340 3.80 -7.23 42.75
C GLY A 340 3.87 -6.62 41.36
N ILE A 341 4.08 -5.30 41.33
CA ILE A 341 4.35 -4.54 40.12
C ILE A 341 5.81 -4.11 40.18
N LEU A 342 6.57 -4.46 39.15
CA LEU A 342 7.91 -3.95 38.91
C LEU A 342 7.79 -2.77 37.96
N ILE A 343 8.26 -1.59 38.38
CA ILE A 343 8.35 -0.42 37.52
C ILE A 343 9.75 -0.40 36.92
N VAL A 344 9.84 -0.53 35.60
CA VAL A 344 11.09 -0.33 34.86
C VAL A 344 11.00 1.08 34.27
N ASP A 345 11.78 2.01 34.78
CA ASP A 345 11.77 3.43 34.37
C ASP A 345 13.18 4.01 34.18
N LYS A 346 14.20 3.15 34.27
CA LYS A 346 15.62 3.44 34.13
C LYS A 346 16.40 2.14 33.94
N GLU A 347 17.66 2.26 33.54
CA GLU A 347 18.52 1.10 33.33
C GLU A 347 19.02 0.50 34.66
N GLY A 348 19.12 -0.83 34.71
CA GLY A 348 19.90 -1.55 35.71
C GLY A 348 19.29 -1.57 37.11
N VAL A 349 18.31 -2.46 37.32
CA VAL A 349 17.70 -2.68 38.64
C VAL A 349 18.02 -4.08 39.15
N ASN A 350 18.53 -4.18 40.38
CA ASN A 350 18.65 -5.45 41.08
C ASN A 350 17.47 -5.59 42.06
N ILE A 351 16.66 -6.62 41.84
CA ILE A 351 15.48 -6.95 42.64
C ILE A 351 15.81 -8.17 43.49
N LYS A 352 15.91 -7.97 44.80
CA LYS A 352 16.07 -9.06 45.76
C LYS A 352 14.72 -9.44 46.34
N ILE A 353 14.37 -10.71 46.27
CA ILE A 353 13.08 -11.24 46.77
C ILE A 353 13.37 -12.38 47.74
N ASP A 354 13.06 -12.14 49.02
CA ASP A 354 13.12 -13.16 50.06
C ASP A 354 11.72 -13.68 50.36
N LEU A 355 11.48 -14.94 50.03
CA LEU A 355 10.25 -15.66 50.33
C LEU A 355 10.39 -16.38 51.68
N PRO A 356 9.62 -16.02 52.71
CA PRO A 356 9.60 -16.76 53.97
C PRO A 356 8.77 -18.05 53.85
N GLU A 357 9.04 -19.01 54.73
CA GLU A 357 8.25 -20.24 54.81
C GLU A 357 6.78 -19.92 55.10
N ALA A 358 5.86 -20.63 54.45
CA ALA A 358 4.42 -20.34 54.56
C ALA A 358 3.89 -20.44 56.01
N GLU A 359 4.52 -21.26 56.85
CA GLU A 359 4.14 -21.43 58.26
C GLU A 359 4.55 -20.24 59.15
N SER A 360 5.54 -19.46 58.75
CA SER A 360 6.01 -18.28 59.50
C SER A 360 4.99 -17.13 59.50
N ARG A 361 4.12 -17.10 58.47
CA ARG A 361 3.15 -16.01 58.20
C ARG A 361 3.80 -14.64 58.00
N ASP A 362 5.11 -14.58 57.79
CA ASP A 362 5.81 -13.36 57.44
C ASP A 362 5.52 -12.97 55.98
N PRO A 363 5.45 -11.67 55.65
CA PRO A 363 5.35 -11.23 54.26
C PRO A 363 6.68 -11.41 53.53
N ALA A 364 6.62 -11.65 52.21
CA ALA A 364 7.80 -11.61 51.36
C ALA A 364 8.48 -10.23 51.46
N LYS A 365 9.81 -10.22 51.50
CA LYS A 365 10.60 -8.98 51.50
C LYS A 365 11.14 -8.73 50.12
N VAL A 366 10.91 -7.52 49.62
CA VAL A 366 11.44 -7.08 48.34
C VAL A 366 12.30 -5.86 48.58
N VAL A 367 13.53 -5.91 48.07
CA VAL A 367 14.48 -4.80 48.14
C VAL A 367 14.96 -4.51 46.74
N GLU A 368 14.70 -3.28 46.29
CA GLU A 368 15.19 -2.77 45.03
C GLU A 368 16.48 -2.00 45.28
N THR A 369 17.53 -2.30 44.52
CA THR A 369 18.79 -1.58 44.58
C THR A 369 19.23 -1.19 43.17
N PRO A 370 19.68 0.05 42.95
CA PRO A 370 20.33 0.43 41.69
C PRO A 370 21.56 -0.45 41.48
N GLN A 371 21.76 -0.98 40.27
CA GLN A 371 23.04 -1.60 39.94
C GLN A 371 24.14 -0.52 39.85
N THR A 372 25.23 -0.67 40.60
CA THR A 372 26.47 0.08 40.34
C THR A 372 27.31 -0.69 39.33
N ASN A 373 26.97 -0.54 38.06
CA ASN A 373 27.91 -0.60 36.94
C ASN A 373 27.55 0.58 36.03
N THR A 374 28.60 1.23 35.53
CA THR A 374 28.56 2.44 34.68
C THR A 374 27.51 2.33 33.57
N GLN A 375 26.67 3.36 33.51
CA GLN A 375 25.89 3.85 32.37
C GLN A 375 26.32 3.28 31.01
N PRO A 376 25.39 2.72 30.23
CA PRO A 376 25.35 3.01 28.81
C PRO A 376 24.18 3.96 28.50
N GLU A 377 24.56 5.14 28.05
CA GLU A 377 23.84 5.81 26.97
C GLU A 377 23.64 4.80 25.83
N VAL A 378 22.50 4.82 25.11
CA VAL A 378 22.27 3.92 23.96
C VAL A 378 23.51 3.91 23.08
N GLU A 379 24.31 2.84 23.15
CA GLU A 379 25.58 2.76 22.41
C GLU A 379 25.22 2.29 21.01
N TYR A 380 24.82 3.25 20.18
CA TYR A 380 24.73 3.04 18.75
C TYR A 380 26.12 2.68 18.24
N ASN A 381 26.22 1.54 17.54
CA ASN A 381 27.41 1.23 16.77
C ASN A 381 27.67 2.38 15.79
N ASP A 382 28.76 3.11 15.98
CA ASP A 382 29.17 4.18 15.09
C ASP A 382 29.68 3.53 13.80
N TRP A 383 28.89 3.60 12.73
CA TRP A 383 29.26 3.01 11.45
C TRP A 383 30.13 4.01 10.71
N ASP A 384 31.41 3.65 10.52
CA ASP A 384 32.35 4.42 9.72
C ASP A 384 31.96 4.30 8.24
N VAL A 385 31.12 5.22 7.76
CA VAL A 385 30.64 5.20 6.39
C VAL A 385 31.62 5.98 5.51
N ASN A 386 32.32 5.27 4.63
CA ASN A 386 33.15 5.88 3.59
C ASN A 386 32.25 6.43 2.47
N LEU A 387 31.53 7.52 2.74
CA LEU A 387 30.66 8.18 1.75
C LEU A 387 31.49 9.10 0.84
N PRO A 388 31.32 9.03 -0.49
CA PRO A 388 31.87 10.04 -1.38
C PRO A 388 31.18 11.40 -1.13
N GLN A 389 31.97 12.39 -0.71
CA GLN A 389 31.50 13.77 -0.46
C GLN A 389 31.47 14.59 -1.76
N GLU A 390 30.51 15.52 -1.90
CA GLU A 390 30.56 16.52 -2.97
C GLU A 390 31.84 17.38 -2.86
N GLY A 391 32.84 17.05 -3.68
CA GLY A 391 34.01 17.89 -3.95
C GLY A 391 34.06 18.21 -5.44
N ILE A 392 34.15 19.50 -5.79
CA ILE A 392 34.22 19.97 -7.18
C ILE A 392 35.48 19.41 -7.85
N THR A 393 35.36 18.29 -8.55
CA THR A 393 36.29 17.86 -9.60
C THR A 393 35.61 16.93 -10.60
N GLN A 394 35.84 17.21 -11.87
CA GLN A 394 35.19 16.65 -13.07
C GLN A 394 35.97 15.42 -13.62
N PRO A 395 35.45 14.73 -14.66
CA PRO A 395 34.53 13.60 -14.63
C PRO A 395 35.21 12.26 -15.01
N ASP A 396 34.59 11.13 -14.64
CA ASP A 396 34.48 9.88 -15.44
C ASP A 396 34.20 8.64 -14.55
N THR A 397 33.18 8.74 -13.70
CA THR A 397 32.36 7.61 -13.23
C THR A 397 31.16 8.23 -12.50
N GLU A 398 29.94 7.95 -12.95
CA GLU A 398 28.72 8.43 -12.29
C GLU A 398 28.50 7.61 -11.00
N GLU A 399 29.21 7.96 -9.93
CA GLU A 399 28.80 7.61 -8.57
C GLU A 399 27.85 8.71 -8.07
N GLU A 400 26.64 8.34 -7.66
CA GLU A 400 25.68 9.29 -7.08
C GLU A 400 26.25 9.82 -5.75
N ALA A 401 26.64 11.09 -5.73
CA ALA A 401 27.14 11.74 -4.53
C ALA A 401 25.99 12.02 -3.54
N TYR A 402 26.22 11.72 -2.26
CA TYR A 402 25.25 12.00 -1.20
C TYR A 402 25.24 13.48 -0.82
N MET A 403 24.04 14.02 -0.55
CA MET A 403 23.89 15.28 0.17
C MET A 403 24.02 14.97 1.66
N ILE A 404 25.14 15.35 2.28
CA ILE A 404 25.47 14.98 3.67
C ILE A 404 25.24 16.19 4.58
N ASP A 405 24.51 15.97 5.67
CA ASP A 405 24.43 16.85 6.83
C ASP A 405 25.33 16.25 7.93
N ASP A 406 26.51 16.84 8.10
CA ASP A 406 27.53 16.37 9.05
C ASP A 406 27.29 16.83 10.50
N GLU A 407 26.32 17.72 10.71
CA GLU A 407 25.91 18.19 12.04
C GLU A 407 24.85 17.25 12.66
N HIS A 408 24.16 16.44 11.84
CA HIS A 408 23.09 15.56 12.27
C HIS A 408 23.35 14.08 11.92
N THR A 409 22.63 13.21 12.60
CA THR A 409 22.86 11.77 12.56
C THR A 409 21.59 11.01 12.17
N ILE A 410 21.76 9.94 11.39
CA ILE A 410 20.75 8.89 11.22
C ILE A 410 21.00 7.79 12.25
N PHE A 411 19.96 7.45 13.02
CA PHE A 411 19.95 6.37 14.00
C PHE A 411 19.06 5.24 13.48
N VAL A 412 19.64 4.07 13.20
CA VAL A 412 18.90 2.86 12.82
C VAL A 412 18.68 2.03 14.08
N GLN A 413 17.42 1.88 14.48
CA GLN A 413 17.03 1.31 15.77
C GLN A 413 16.56 -0.14 15.66
N ASN A 414 15.71 -0.46 14.68
CA ASN A 414 15.16 -1.81 14.46
C ASN A 414 15.21 -2.21 12.97
N PRO A 415 15.23 -3.52 12.65
CA PRO A 415 15.23 -4.69 13.54
C PRO A 415 16.58 -4.95 14.23
N ILE A 416 16.57 -5.35 15.50
CA ILE A 416 17.81 -5.58 16.29
C ILE A 416 18.58 -6.82 15.83
N GLY A 417 19.90 -6.68 15.73
CA GLY A 417 20.83 -7.74 15.40
C GLY A 417 20.81 -8.13 13.91
N ALA A 418 20.21 -7.31 13.05
CA ALA A 418 20.25 -7.49 11.61
C ALA A 418 21.47 -6.79 11.02
N SER A 419 22.05 -7.39 9.98
CA SER A 419 23.01 -6.71 9.10
C SER A 419 22.26 -5.65 8.30
N VAL A 420 22.76 -4.41 8.35
CA VAL A 420 22.16 -3.25 7.68
C VAL A 420 23.01 -2.87 6.48
N TYR A 421 22.33 -2.71 5.36
CA TYR A 421 22.90 -2.21 4.11
C TYR A 421 22.15 -0.95 3.70
N LEU A 422 22.87 0.02 3.14
CA LEU A 422 22.32 1.25 2.60
C LEU A 422 22.75 1.38 1.15
N ASN A 423 21.77 1.45 0.24
CA ASN A 423 21.97 1.46 -1.21
C ASN A 423 22.84 0.30 -1.73
N GLY A 424 22.85 -0.82 -1.01
CA GLY A 424 23.64 -2.01 -1.32
C GLY A 424 24.99 -2.11 -0.58
N ASP A 425 25.42 -1.04 0.09
CA ASP A 425 26.67 -1.02 0.86
C ASP A 425 26.44 -1.44 2.31
N PHE A 426 27.27 -2.35 2.82
CA PHE A 426 27.17 -2.82 4.21
C PHE A 426 27.60 -1.72 5.19
N LEU A 427 26.73 -1.38 6.15
CA LEU A 427 27.04 -0.42 7.20
C LEU A 427 27.49 -1.10 8.49
N GLY A 428 26.74 -2.11 8.95
CA GLY A 428 27.01 -2.77 10.22
C GLY A 428 25.82 -3.57 10.74
N ILE A 429 25.77 -3.77 12.06
CA ILE A 429 24.69 -4.50 12.74
C ILE A 429 23.87 -3.49 13.55
N SER A 430 22.54 -3.48 13.35
CA SER A 430 21.61 -2.62 14.10
C SER A 430 21.45 -3.08 15.56
N PRO A 431 21.27 -2.15 16.52
CA PRO A 431 21.20 -0.69 16.34
C PRO A 431 22.55 -0.06 15.99
N GLY A 432 22.53 1.01 15.19
CA GLY A 432 23.72 1.76 14.84
C GLY A 432 23.39 3.14 14.30
N ARG A 433 24.42 3.95 14.09
CA ARG A 433 24.27 5.33 13.64
C ARG A 433 25.32 5.70 12.60
N PHE A 434 25.00 6.69 11.78
CA PHE A 434 25.91 7.24 10.79
C PHE A 434 25.53 8.69 10.43
N PRO A 435 26.43 9.47 9.79
CA PRO A 435 26.12 10.84 9.37
C PRO A 435 24.85 10.91 8.52
N LYS A 436 24.07 11.98 8.68
CA LYS A 436 22.80 12.13 7.97
C LYS A 436 23.03 12.33 6.48
N ILE A 437 22.39 11.48 5.68
CA ILE A 437 22.32 11.59 4.23
C ILE A 437 20.91 11.97 3.81
N ILE A 438 20.78 13.02 3.02
CA ILE A 438 19.52 13.58 2.59
C ILE A 438 19.12 12.95 1.25
N GLY A 439 17.84 12.59 1.13
CA GLY A 439 17.25 12.07 -0.09
C GLY A 439 16.59 10.71 0.08
N SER A 440 16.29 10.10 -1.07
CA SER A 440 15.69 8.77 -1.16
C SER A 440 16.76 7.70 -1.14
N HIS A 441 16.66 6.75 -0.22
CA HIS A 441 17.64 5.68 -0.06
C HIS A 441 16.96 4.33 0.15
N VAL A 442 17.63 3.23 -0.21
CA VAL A 442 17.17 1.87 0.07
C VAL A 442 17.96 1.32 1.25
N ILE A 443 17.29 1.03 2.36
CA ILE A 443 17.87 0.34 3.51
C ILE A 443 17.42 -1.13 3.50
N THR A 444 18.38 -2.05 3.58
CA THR A 444 18.15 -3.49 3.54
C THR A 444 18.63 -4.14 4.83
N PHE A 445 17.79 -5.00 5.41
CA PHE A 445 18.06 -5.75 6.62
C PHE A 445 18.17 -7.24 6.31
N ILE A 446 19.27 -7.85 6.75
CA ILE A 446 19.57 -9.27 6.55
C ILE A 446 19.91 -9.92 7.89
N LYS A 447 19.26 -11.04 8.21
CA LYS A 447 19.56 -11.83 9.41
C LYS A 447 19.42 -13.31 9.11
N ASP A 448 20.34 -14.13 9.64
CA ASP A 448 20.34 -15.57 9.39
C ASP A 448 19.07 -16.23 9.94
N GLY A 449 18.41 -17.06 9.11
CA GLY A 449 17.11 -17.65 9.41
C GLY A 449 15.90 -16.74 9.16
N TYR A 450 16.08 -15.53 8.62
CA TYR A 450 14.99 -14.57 8.38
C TYR A 450 14.93 -14.09 6.93
N VAL A 451 13.73 -13.72 6.49
CA VAL A 451 13.47 -13.15 5.17
C VAL A 451 14.17 -11.79 5.07
N THR A 452 14.95 -11.60 4.00
CA THR A 452 15.57 -10.31 3.71
C THR A 452 14.50 -9.28 3.38
N GLN A 453 14.52 -8.15 4.07
CA GLN A 453 13.58 -7.05 3.86
C GLN A 453 14.32 -5.79 3.43
N SER A 454 13.76 -5.07 2.46
CA SER A 454 14.31 -3.81 1.96
C SER A 454 13.23 -2.75 1.97
N TYR A 455 13.59 -1.55 2.41
CA TYR A 455 12.69 -0.42 2.52
C TYR A 455 13.32 0.78 1.81
N THR A 456 12.54 1.46 0.98
CA THR A 456 12.90 2.82 0.56
C THR A 456 12.61 3.74 1.74
N ILE A 457 13.52 4.62 2.11
CA ILE A 457 13.38 5.67 3.12
C ILE A 457 13.57 7.03 2.45
N GLU A 458 12.83 8.03 2.91
CA GLU A 458 13.00 9.41 2.48
C GLU A 458 13.54 10.21 3.67
N VAL A 459 14.76 10.73 3.54
CA VAL A 459 15.40 11.53 4.59
C VAL A 459 15.35 13.00 4.20
N ALA A 460 14.69 13.82 5.02
CA ALA A 460 14.50 15.23 4.78
C ALA A 460 15.73 16.07 5.19
N ASP A 461 15.94 17.17 4.47
CA ASP A 461 16.84 18.28 4.86
C ASP A 461 16.12 19.19 5.86
N ASP A 462 15.95 18.71 7.09
CA ASP A 462 15.21 19.37 8.17
C ASP A 462 16.12 19.94 9.28
N GLY A 463 17.43 19.69 9.21
CA GLY A 463 18.39 20.07 10.25
C GLY A 463 18.09 19.41 11.60
N LEU A 464 17.58 18.18 11.59
CA LEU A 464 17.31 17.36 12.76
C LEU A 464 17.98 15.99 12.65
N ASP A 465 18.21 15.33 13.77
CA ASP A 465 18.54 13.90 13.77
C ASP A 465 17.35 13.07 13.25
N THR A 466 17.65 12.02 12.49
CA THR A 466 16.66 11.11 11.91
C THR A 466 16.70 9.74 12.56
N TYR A 467 15.57 9.26 13.06
CA TYR A 467 15.42 7.96 13.68
C TYR A 467 14.68 7.01 12.74
N ILE A 468 15.25 5.83 12.48
CA ILE A 468 14.71 4.82 11.57
C ILE A 468 14.38 3.56 12.38
N SER A 469 13.10 3.17 12.34
CA SER A 469 12.63 1.92 12.95
C SER A 469 11.77 1.14 11.95
N MET A 470 12.23 -0.07 11.62
CA MET A 470 11.53 -0.98 10.72
C MET A 470 10.97 -2.20 11.49
N PRO A 471 9.93 -2.86 10.97
CA PRO A 471 9.37 -4.07 11.58
C PRO A 471 10.44 -5.16 11.83
N ASP A 472 10.16 -6.03 12.79
CA ASP A 472 10.96 -7.24 12.98
C ASP A 472 10.91 -8.13 11.73
N LEU A 473 12.04 -8.80 11.44
CA LEU A 473 12.12 -9.69 10.29
C LEU A 473 11.29 -10.96 10.53
N GLU A 474 10.68 -11.48 9.46
CA GLU A 474 9.93 -12.74 9.47
C GLU A 474 10.88 -13.94 9.33
N ASN A 475 10.63 -15.05 10.04
CA ASN A 475 11.43 -16.26 9.91
C ASN A 475 11.23 -16.93 8.54
N ILE A 476 12.28 -17.53 8.00
CA ILE A 476 12.20 -18.46 6.87
C ILE A 476 11.78 -19.81 7.45
N GLU A 477 10.50 -20.19 7.27
CA GLU A 477 10.00 -21.52 7.68
C GLU A 477 10.74 -22.69 7.04
#